data_AF-A0A7I7RQW0-F1
#
_entry.id   AF-A0A7I7RQW0-F1
#
_cell.length_a   1.000
_cell.length_b   1.000
_cell.length_c   1.000
_cell.angle_alpha   90.00
_cell.angle_beta   90.00
_cell.angle_gamma   90.00
#
_symmetry.space_group_name_H-M   'P 1'
#
loop_
_entity.id
_entity.type
_entity.pdbx_description
1 polymer ?
#
loop_
_entity_poly.entity_id
_entity_poly.type
_entity_poly.pdbx_seq_one_letter_code
_entity_poly.pdbx_strand_id
1 'polypeptide(L)'
;MARAAEVAALKAIEDAYARWTVVSEQLHQAVGEAAELHAGAPVAALRADFDAQIAVTRSVAAFAHMCPRSGPDVVGLPGAAFIQALYQVVESQPGLDQDLVELTRRWETWLAAVGNWAADGGHPPPARPTSPAHSRVLAAVDDWWGFGADRLHDQMVLSLTTHGHQLTEAITTGAEGEVIQSAHVVFDRGPQTGDDDRTSRGPLARLRALLGHRDGL
;
A
#
# COMPACT_ATOMS: atom_id res chain seq x y z
N MET A 1 -16.71 -10.13 -20.88
CA MET A 1 -15.27 -9.83 -21.11
C MET A 1 -14.77 -8.64 -20.28
N ALA A 2 -15.57 -7.59 -20.01
CA ALA A 2 -15.15 -6.41 -19.23
C ALA A 2 -14.63 -6.72 -17.81
N ARG A 3 -15.38 -7.53 -17.03
CA ARG A 3 -15.07 -7.81 -15.62
C ARG A 3 -13.69 -8.44 -15.36
N ALA A 4 -13.21 -9.31 -16.25
CA ALA A 4 -11.89 -9.93 -16.09
C ALA A 4 -10.74 -8.93 -16.27
N ALA A 5 -10.92 -7.97 -17.19
CA ALA A 5 -9.95 -6.91 -17.44
C ALA A 5 -9.95 -5.91 -16.28
N GLU A 6 -11.12 -5.51 -15.76
CA GLU A 6 -11.24 -4.64 -14.58
C GLU A 6 -10.57 -5.27 -13.35
N VAL A 7 -10.81 -6.56 -13.09
CA VAL A 7 -10.15 -7.27 -11.98
C VAL A 7 -8.63 -7.32 -12.16
N ALA A 8 -8.14 -7.56 -13.38
CA ALA A 8 -6.71 -7.54 -13.67
C ALA A 8 -6.09 -6.15 -13.46
N ALA A 9 -6.81 -5.08 -13.79
CA ALA A 9 -6.36 -3.72 -13.56
C ALA A 9 -6.35 -3.35 -12.08
N LEU A 10 -7.38 -3.74 -11.31
CA LEU A 10 -7.37 -3.59 -9.85
C LEU A 10 -6.19 -4.36 -9.23
N LYS A 11 -5.89 -5.57 -9.70
CA LYS A 11 -4.72 -6.33 -9.26
C LYS A 11 -3.40 -5.63 -9.60
N ALA A 12 -3.31 -4.97 -10.77
CA ALA A 12 -2.14 -4.19 -11.13
C ALA A 12 -1.92 -2.98 -10.20
N ILE A 13 -3.00 -2.33 -9.76
CA ILE A 13 -2.92 -1.25 -8.75
C ILE A 13 -2.43 -1.82 -7.42
N GLU A 14 -3.00 -2.94 -6.97
CA GLU A 14 -2.58 -3.64 -5.75
C GLU A 14 -1.08 -3.99 -5.77
N ASP A 15 -0.60 -4.59 -6.87
CA ASP A 15 0.80 -4.98 -7.02
C ASP A 15 1.73 -3.76 -7.09
N ALA A 16 1.29 -2.66 -7.72
CA ALA A 16 2.06 -1.41 -7.74
C ALA A 16 2.16 -0.78 -6.35
N TYR A 17 1.05 -0.76 -5.60
CA TYR A 17 1.00 -0.23 -4.24
C TYR A 17 1.86 -1.06 -3.28
N ALA A 18 1.76 -2.38 -3.34
CA ALA A 18 2.60 -3.28 -2.55
C ALA A 18 4.09 -3.04 -2.81
N ARG A 19 4.50 -2.86 -4.08
CA ARG A 19 5.89 -2.47 -4.39
C ARG A 19 6.25 -1.10 -3.81
N TRP A 20 5.36 -0.12 -3.90
CA TRP A 20 5.61 1.21 -3.36
C TRP A 20 5.82 1.18 -1.84
N THR A 21 4.99 0.45 -1.08
CA THR A 21 5.17 0.34 0.39
C THR A 21 6.56 -0.20 0.77
N VAL A 22 7.05 -1.22 0.06
CA VAL A 22 8.40 -1.78 0.28
C VAL A 22 9.49 -0.75 -0.02
N VAL A 23 9.36 -0.01 -1.13
CA VAL A 23 10.35 1.00 -1.52
C VAL A 23 10.31 2.23 -0.59
N SER A 24 9.13 2.61 -0.11
CA SER A 24 8.96 3.70 0.87
C SER A 24 9.67 3.36 2.19
N GLU A 25 9.54 2.13 2.66
CA GLU A 25 10.28 1.62 3.83
C GLU A 25 11.80 1.66 3.61
N GLN A 26 12.27 1.23 2.43
CA GLN A 26 13.69 1.32 2.06
C GLN A 26 14.19 2.77 2.02
N LEU A 27 13.36 3.71 1.54
CA LEU A 27 13.69 5.13 1.58
C LEU A 27 13.80 5.63 3.03
N HIS A 28 12.88 5.25 3.90
CA HIS A 28 12.92 5.63 5.32
C HIS A 28 14.23 5.17 5.97
N GLN A 29 14.61 3.91 5.75
CA GLN A 29 15.89 3.35 6.24
C GLN A 29 17.09 4.10 5.68
N ALA A 30 17.15 4.33 4.36
CA ALA A 30 18.26 5.02 3.71
C ALA A 30 18.40 6.49 4.17
N VAL A 31 17.28 7.16 4.48
CA VAL A 31 17.29 8.52 5.06
C VAL A 31 17.84 8.49 6.49
N GLY A 32 17.44 7.52 7.29
CA GLY A 32 17.99 7.31 8.64
C GLY A 32 19.50 7.08 8.62
N GLU A 33 19.97 6.15 7.79
CA GLU A 33 21.40 5.86 7.62
C GLU A 33 22.20 7.09 7.14
N ALA A 34 21.66 7.83 6.16
CA ALA A 34 22.32 9.04 5.66
C ALA A 34 22.44 10.12 6.76
N ALA A 35 21.41 10.25 7.60
CA ALA A 35 21.43 11.19 8.73
C ALA A 35 22.47 10.77 9.79
N GLU A 36 22.53 9.49 10.16
CA GLU A 36 23.52 8.97 11.11
C GLU A 36 24.96 9.16 10.62
N LEU A 37 25.20 8.87 9.35
CA LEU A 37 26.52 8.98 8.72
C LEU A 37 26.90 10.40 8.29
N HIS A 38 26.00 11.38 8.50
CA HIS A 38 26.15 12.75 7.98
C HIS A 38 26.46 12.77 6.47
N ALA A 39 25.88 11.81 5.75
CA ALA A 39 26.06 11.64 4.32
C ALA A 39 25.11 12.55 3.53
N GLY A 40 25.37 12.67 2.22
CA GLY A 40 24.46 13.32 1.29
C GLY A 40 23.12 12.57 1.18
N ALA A 41 22.12 13.24 0.58
CA ALA A 41 20.80 12.64 0.42
C ALA A 41 20.83 11.32 -0.38
N PRO A 42 20.01 10.32 0.00
CA PRO A 42 19.98 9.01 -0.67
C PRO A 42 19.24 9.07 -2.01
N VAL A 43 19.88 9.67 -3.03
CA VAL A 43 19.28 9.96 -4.36
C VAL A 43 18.68 8.72 -5.04
N ALA A 44 19.32 7.56 -4.90
CA ALA A 44 18.84 6.32 -5.50
C ALA A 44 17.52 5.83 -4.86
N ALA A 45 17.43 5.86 -3.53
CA ALA A 45 16.21 5.49 -2.81
C ALA A 45 15.08 6.50 -3.08
N LEU A 46 15.42 7.79 -3.10
CA LEU A 46 14.51 8.87 -3.47
C LEU A 46 13.90 8.64 -4.87
N ARG A 47 14.74 8.31 -5.87
CA ARG A 47 14.28 7.99 -7.23
C ARG A 47 13.38 6.76 -7.26
N ALA A 48 13.76 5.69 -6.57
CA ALA A 48 12.97 4.46 -6.54
C ALA A 48 11.57 4.70 -5.95
N ASP A 49 11.47 5.46 -4.84
CA ASP A 49 10.19 5.82 -4.22
C ASP A 49 9.31 6.62 -5.19
N PHE A 50 9.88 7.64 -5.84
CA PHE A 50 9.14 8.42 -6.83
C PHE A 50 8.67 7.57 -8.03
N ASP A 51 9.52 6.73 -8.60
CA ASP A 51 9.16 5.87 -9.72
C ASP A 51 8.06 4.87 -9.34
N ALA A 52 8.07 4.36 -8.10
CA ALA A 52 7.03 3.49 -7.57
C ALA A 52 5.69 4.23 -7.41
N GLN A 53 5.69 5.46 -6.90
CA GLN A 53 4.50 6.32 -6.83
C GLN A 53 3.89 6.60 -8.20
N ILE A 54 4.74 6.89 -9.20
CA ILE A 54 4.31 7.11 -10.58
C ILE A 54 3.70 5.83 -11.16
N ALA A 55 4.28 4.65 -10.88
CA ALA A 55 3.72 3.38 -11.32
C ALA A 55 2.32 3.09 -10.73
N VAL A 56 2.11 3.43 -9.45
CA VAL A 56 0.77 3.36 -8.82
C VAL A 56 -0.21 4.25 -9.56
N THR A 57 0.13 5.52 -9.77
CA THR A 57 -0.78 6.47 -10.41
C THR A 57 -1.10 6.06 -11.86
N ARG A 58 -0.10 5.60 -12.62
CA ARG A 58 -0.30 5.07 -13.97
C ARG A 58 -1.21 3.85 -14.00
N SER A 59 -1.13 2.98 -12.99
CA SER A 59 -2.01 1.81 -12.88
C SER A 59 -3.46 2.22 -12.65
N VAL A 60 -3.70 3.25 -11.81
CA VAL A 60 -5.05 3.80 -11.58
C VAL A 60 -5.57 4.51 -12.83
N ALA A 61 -4.73 5.29 -13.52
CA ALA A 61 -5.11 5.93 -14.78
C ALA A 61 -5.48 4.89 -15.85
N ALA A 62 -4.69 3.83 -16.00
CA ALA A 62 -4.98 2.73 -16.91
C ALA A 62 -6.31 2.03 -16.57
N PHE A 63 -6.60 1.81 -15.29
CA PHE A 63 -7.90 1.32 -14.84
C PHE A 63 -9.03 2.28 -15.24
N ALA A 64 -8.91 3.58 -14.96
CA ALA A 64 -9.96 4.53 -15.29
C ALA A 64 -10.23 4.62 -16.80
N HIS A 65 -9.18 4.64 -17.62
CA HIS A 65 -9.29 4.68 -19.09
C HIS A 65 -9.90 3.42 -19.70
N MET A 66 -9.86 2.29 -19.01
CA MET A 66 -10.50 1.07 -19.49
C MET A 66 -12.01 1.03 -19.21
N CYS A 67 -12.45 1.78 -18.21
CA CYS A 67 -13.85 1.80 -17.79
C CYS A 67 -14.72 2.55 -18.81
N PRO A 68 -15.99 2.16 -18.98
CA PRO A 68 -16.92 2.96 -19.76
C PRO A 68 -17.18 4.29 -19.06
N ARG A 69 -17.67 5.31 -19.79
CA ARG A 69 -17.98 6.64 -19.24
C ARG A 69 -18.95 6.63 -18.05
N SER A 70 -19.78 5.59 -17.94
CA SER A 70 -20.68 5.37 -16.80
C SER A 70 -19.97 4.93 -15.53
N GLY A 71 -18.68 4.58 -15.59
CA GLY A 71 -17.89 4.01 -14.50
C GLY A 71 -17.79 2.47 -14.53
N PRO A 72 -16.96 1.89 -13.63
CA PRO A 72 -16.74 0.45 -13.53
C PRO A 72 -17.99 -0.32 -13.08
N ASP A 73 -18.09 -1.60 -13.47
CA ASP A 73 -19.09 -2.52 -12.90
C ASP A 73 -18.66 -2.99 -11.50
N VAL A 74 -19.17 -2.32 -10.47
CA VAL A 74 -18.86 -2.61 -9.07
C VAL A 74 -19.83 -3.58 -8.40
N VAL A 75 -20.79 -4.16 -9.15
CA VAL A 75 -21.83 -5.01 -8.56
C VAL A 75 -21.24 -6.30 -7.98
N GLY A 76 -21.43 -6.47 -6.67
CA GLY A 76 -20.95 -7.62 -5.91
C GLY A 76 -19.45 -7.59 -5.59
N LEU A 77 -18.76 -6.47 -5.85
CA LEU A 77 -17.37 -6.30 -5.42
C LEU A 77 -17.33 -5.73 -3.99
N PRO A 78 -16.45 -6.26 -3.12
CA PRO A 78 -16.17 -5.61 -1.85
C PRO A 78 -15.49 -4.26 -2.10
N GLY A 79 -15.87 -3.23 -1.34
CA GLY A 79 -15.27 -1.90 -1.50
C GLY A 79 -15.70 -1.16 -2.77
N ALA A 80 -16.91 -1.43 -3.29
CA ALA A 80 -17.46 -0.78 -4.48
C ALA A 80 -17.32 0.76 -4.49
N ALA A 81 -17.51 1.42 -3.34
CA ALA A 81 -17.34 2.86 -3.21
C ALA A 81 -15.89 3.33 -3.46
N PHE A 82 -14.90 2.57 -2.97
CA PHE A 82 -13.49 2.87 -3.18
C PHE A 82 -13.06 2.60 -4.63
N ILE A 83 -13.55 1.52 -5.24
CA ILE A 83 -13.32 1.25 -6.67
C ILE A 83 -13.92 2.37 -7.54
N GLN A 84 -15.12 2.83 -7.19
CA GLN A 84 -15.73 3.99 -7.86
C GLN A 84 -14.90 5.26 -7.63
N ALA A 85 -14.36 5.49 -6.43
CA ALA A 85 -13.51 6.64 -6.14
C ALA A 85 -12.22 6.64 -6.97
N LEU A 86 -11.57 5.47 -7.18
CA LEU A 86 -10.40 5.33 -8.05
C LEU A 86 -10.69 5.73 -9.51
N TYR A 87 -11.88 5.43 -10.01
CA TYR A 87 -12.32 5.89 -11.34
C TYR A 87 -12.55 7.41 -11.34
N GLN A 88 -13.33 7.91 -10.38
CA GLN A 88 -13.73 9.33 -10.32
C GLN A 88 -12.54 10.28 -10.07
N VAL A 89 -11.54 9.85 -9.30
CA VAL A 89 -10.35 10.66 -9.06
C VAL A 89 -9.56 10.90 -10.35
N VAL A 90 -9.55 9.96 -11.30
CA VAL A 90 -8.89 10.18 -12.60
C VAL A 90 -9.78 11.00 -13.53
N GLU A 91 -11.07 10.67 -13.64
CA GLU A 91 -12.00 11.39 -14.52
C GLU A 91 -12.14 12.87 -14.18
N SER A 92 -12.03 13.23 -12.89
CA SER A 92 -12.05 14.63 -12.44
C SER A 92 -10.78 15.42 -12.77
N GLN A 93 -9.80 14.82 -13.45
CA GLN A 93 -8.46 15.36 -13.67
C GLN A 93 -8.03 15.28 -15.14
N PRO A 94 -8.65 16.10 -16.02
CA PRO A 94 -8.24 16.18 -17.42
C PRO A 94 -6.78 16.65 -17.50
N GLY A 95 -5.91 15.84 -18.10
CA GLY A 95 -4.48 16.13 -18.22
C GLY A 95 -3.57 15.44 -17.21
N LEU A 96 -4.09 14.52 -16.37
CA LEU A 96 -3.27 13.74 -15.43
C LEU A 96 -2.00 13.15 -16.08
N ASP A 97 -2.11 12.55 -17.26
CA ASP A 97 -0.96 11.97 -17.96
C ASP A 97 0.13 13.01 -18.29
N GLN A 98 -0.28 14.19 -18.74
CA GLN A 98 0.65 15.28 -19.03
C GLN A 98 1.28 15.82 -17.75
N ASP A 99 0.50 15.93 -16.68
CA ASP A 99 0.99 16.33 -15.35
C ASP A 99 2.02 15.35 -14.82
N LEU A 100 1.86 14.04 -15.05
CA LEU A 100 2.83 13.02 -14.65
C LEU A 100 4.13 13.12 -15.44
N VAL A 101 4.07 13.41 -16.74
CA VAL A 101 5.26 13.63 -17.57
C VAL A 101 6.04 14.85 -17.07
N GLU A 102 5.34 15.97 -16.83
CA GLU A 102 5.97 17.20 -16.35
C GLU A 102 6.50 17.06 -14.92
N LEU A 103 5.78 16.33 -14.04
CA LEU A 103 6.26 16.01 -12.71
C LEU A 103 7.56 15.19 -12.77
N THR A 104 7.61 14.15 -13.60
CA THR A 104 8.80 13.31 -13.77
C THR A 104 10.02 14.13 -14.17
N ARG A 105 9.86 15.02 -15.17
CA ARG A 105 10.93 15.92 -15.62
C ARG A 105 11.44 16.85 -14.52
N ARG A 106 10.52 17.45 -13.75
CA ARG A 106 10.88 18.30 -12.60
C ARG A 106 11.60 17.49 -11.53
N TRP A 107 11.20 16.24 -11.30
CA TRP A 107 11.81 15.34 -10.34
C TRP A 107 13.24 14.97 -10.70
N GLU A 108 13.51 14.65 -11.96
CA GLU A 108 14.87 14.36 -12.44
C GLU A 108 15.81 15.55 -12.24
N THR A 109 15.33 16.75 -12.55
CA THR A 109 16.07 18.00 -12.33
C THR A 109 16.34 18.23 -10.85
N TRP A 110 15.33 18.00 -10.01
CA TRP A 110 15.45 18.15 -8.56
C TRP A 110 16.42 17.14 -7.94
N LEU A 111 16.37 15.87 -8.35
CA LEU A 111 17.32 14.84 -7.89
C LEU A 111 18.76 15.21 -8.19
N ALA A 112 19.02 15.75 -9.39
CA ALA A 112 20.36 16.19 -9.75
C ALA A 112 20.83 17.34 -8.86
N ALA A 113 19.95 18.29 -8.53
CA ALA A 113 20.27 19.38 -7.61
C ALA A 113 20.55 18.85 -6.18
N VAL A 114 19.72 17.92 -5.68
CA VAL A 114 19.87 17.30 -4.36
C VAL A 114 21.16 16.48 -4.27
N GLY A 115 21.47 15.67 -5.30
CA GLY A 115 22.67 14.83 -5.29
C GLY A 115 23.99 15.60 -5.35
N ASN A 116 23.96 16.81 -5.90
CA ASN A 116 25.12 17.71 -5.98
C ASN A 116 25.20 18.68 -4.79
N TRP A 117 24.20 18.69 -3.91
CA TRP A 117 24.18 19.63 -2.80
C TRP A 117 25.07 19.14 -1.66
N ALA A 118 25.98 20.02 -1.23
CA ALA A 118 26.77 19.87 -0.01
C ALA A 118 26.36 20.96 0.98
N ALA A 119 26.10 20.57 2.24
CA ALA A 119 25.54 21.43 3.28
C ALA A 119 26.47 22.60 3.68
N ASP A 120 27.76 22.51 3.36
CA ASP A 120 28.84 23.39 3.82
C ASP A 120 29.25 24.46 2.80
N GLY A 121 28.68 24.50 1.59
CA GLY A 121 29.10 25.46 0.55
C GLY A 121 28.12 25.77 -0.58
N GLY A 122 26.92 25.18 -0.58
CA GLY A 122 25.94 25.34 -1.66
C GLY A 122 24.67 26.08 -1.26
N HIS A 123 23.97 26.66 -2.25
CA HIS A 123 22.58 27.05 -2.06
C HIS A 123 21.74 25.79 -1.83
N PRO A 124 20.76 25.81 -0.90
CA PRO A 124 19.90 24.66 -0.68
C PRO A 124 19.16 24.29 -1.98
N PRO A 125 18.90 23.00 -2.23
CA PRO A 125 18.14 22.59 -3.39
C PRO A 125 16.72 23.21 -3.34
N PRO A 126 16.08 23.44 -4.49
CA PRO A 126 14.71 23.90 -4.51
C PRO A 126 13.78 22.90 -3.81
N ALA A 127 12.58 23.34 -3.42
CA ALA A 127 11.58 22.48 -2.82
C ALA A 127 11.28 21.26 -3.72
N ARG A 128 10.99 20.11 -3.10
CA ARG A 128 10.61 18.87 -3.79
C ARG A 128 9.42 19.17 -4.72
N PRO A 129 9.51 18.85 -6.03
CA PRO A 129 8.40 19.03 -6.95
C PRO A 129 7.19 18.20 -6.52
N THR A 130 6.01 18.80 -6.59
CA THR A 130 4.74 18.14 -6.29
C THR A 130 3.74 18.32 -7.45
N SER A 131 2.73 17.46 -7.48
CA SER A 131 1.55 17.59 -8.32
C SER A 131 0.31 17.30 -7.48
N PRO A 132 -0.60 18.29 -7.28
CA PRO A 132 -1.86 18.04 -6.59
C PRO A 132 -2.69 16.93 -7.24
N ALA A 133 -2.51 16.71 -8.54
CA ALA A 133 -3.24 15.69 -9.26
C ALA A 133 -2.76 14.28 -8.93
N HIS A 134 -1.45 14.10 -8.96
CA HIS A 134 -0.79 12.88 -8.51
C HIS A 134 -1.09 12.57 -7.03
N SER A 135 -0.97 13.56 -6.15
CA SER A 135 -1.23 13.37 -4.71
C SER A 135 -2.66 12.94 -4.42
N ARG A 136 -3.66 13.48 -5.16
CA ARG A 136 -5.06 13.04 -5.01
C ARG A 136 -5.26 11.58 -5.41
N VAL A 137 -4.58 11.12 -6.47
CA VAL A 137 -4.65 9.71 -6.88
C VAL A 137 -4.02 8.81 -5.82
N LEU A 138 -2.83 9.16 -5.31
CA LEU A 138 -2.19 8.37 -4.25
C LEU A 138 -3.07 8.26 -3.00
N ALA A 139 -3.67 9.38 -2.55
CA ALA A 139 -4.58 9.38 -1.41
C ALA A 139 -5.80 8.47 -1.63
N ALA A 140 -6.39 8.46 -2.83
CA ALA A 140 -7.49 7.55 -3.14
C ALA A 140 -7.08 6.07 -3.14
N VAL A 141 -5.82 5.77 -3.49
CA VAL A 141 -5.27 4.41 -3.40
C VAL A 141 -4.99 4.03 -1.95
N ASP A 142 -4.45 4.94 -1.13
CA ASP A 142 -4.25 4.73 0.31
C ASP A 142 -5.59 4.38 0.99
N ASP A 143 -6.65 5.14 0.71
CA ASP A 143 -7.99 4.89 1.23
C ASP A 143 -8.52 3.51 0.80
N TRP A 144 -8.35 3.15 -0.48
CA TRP A 144 -8.77 1.86 -1.01
C TRP A 144 -8.00 0.69 -0.39
N TRP A 145 -6.68 0.83 -0.22
CA TRP A 145 -5.83 -0.16 0.41
C TRP A 145 -6.17 -0.34 1.90
N GLY A 146 -6.34 0.78 2.62
CA GLY A 146 -6.74 0.80 4.03
C GLY A 146 -8.04 0.05 4.26
N PHE A 147 -9.06 0.29 3.42
CA PHE A 147 -10.30 -0.49 3.46
C PHE A 147 -10.07 -1.99 3.27
N GLY A 148 -9.17 -2.37 2.36
CA GLY A 148 -8.81 -3.78 2.13
C GLY A 148 -8.19 -4.43 3.37
N ALA A 149 -7.29 -3.70 4.05
CA ALA A 149 -6.65 -4.15 5.28
C ALA A 149 -7.65 -4.29 6.44
N ASP A 150 -8.52 -3.29 6.64
CA ASP A 150 -9.56 -3.30 7.69
C ASP A 150 -10.52 -4.47 7.49
N ARG A 151 -11.00 -4.68 6.25
CA ARG A 151 -11.89 -5.80 5.93
C ARG A 151 -11.21 -7.14 6.16
N LEU A 152 -9.93 -7.27 5.84
CA LEU A 152 -9.18 -8.50 6.08
C LEU A 152 -9.04 -8.74 7.60
N HIS A 153 -8.77 -7.70 8.38
CA HIS A 153 -8.76 -7.75 9.83
C HIS A 153 -10.09 -8.26 10.39
N ASP A 154 -11.21 -7.65 9.99
CA ASP A 154 -12.56 -8.04 10.41
C ASP A 154 -12.87 -9.51 10.07
N GLN A 155 -12.45 -9.96 8.89
CA GLN A 155 -12.62 -11.36 8.48
C GLN A 155 -11.80 -12.32 9.34
N MET A 156 -10.58 -11.96 9.71
CA MET A 156 -9.76 -12.76 10.62
C MET A 156 -10.39 -12.82 12.01
N VAL A 157 -10.81 -11.67 12.55
CA VAL A 157 -11.51 -11.54 13.83
C VAL A 157 -12.78 -12.40 13.86
N LEU A 158 -13.65 -12.27 12.86
CA LEU A 158 -14.87 -13.06 12.74
C LEU A 158 -14.58 -14.56 12.64
N SER A 159 -13.55 -14.92 11.87
CA SER A 159 -13.17 -16.33 11.72
C SER A 159 -12.69 -16.90 13.05
N LEU A 160 -11.84 -16.21 13.79
CA LEU A 160 -11.28 -16.68 15.06
C LEU A 160 -12.34 -16.78 16.16
N THR A 161 -13.22 -15.79 16.27
CA THR A 161 -14.35 -15.80 17.21
C THR A 161 -15.35 -16.92 16.90
N THR A 162 -15.64 -17.18 15.62
CA THR A 162 -16.51 -18.29 15.19
C THR A 162 -15.93 -19.67 15.57
N HIS A 163 -14.59 -19.81 15.63
CA HIS A 163 -13.93 -21.05 16.07
C HIS A 163 -13.76 -21.14 17.59
N GLY A 164 -14.40 -20.25 18.36
CA GLY A 164 -14.43 -20.30 19.82
C GLY A 164 -13.20 -19.74 20.51
N HIS A 165 -12.31 -19.04 19.79
CA HIS A 165 -11.16 -18.38 20.40
C HIS A 165 -11.58 -17.08 21.06
N GLN A 166 -11.04 -16.82 22.26
CA GLN A 166 -11.20 -15.52 22.91
C GLN A 166 -10.31 -14.50 22.23
N LEU A 167 -10.95 -13.45 21.72
CA LEU A 167 -10.30 -12.27 21.18
C LEU A 167 -10.41 -11.12 22.19
N THR A 168 -9.31 -10.42 22.44
CA THR A 168 -9.31 -9.14 23.15
C THR A 168 -8.74 -8.09 22.22
N GLU A 169 -9.55 -7.11 21.85
CA GLU A 169 -9.10 -5.93 21.12
C GLU A 169 -8.63 -4.89 22.13
N ALA A 170 -7.46 -4.31 21.87
CA ALA A 170 -6.89 -3.23 22.64
C ALA A 170 -6.58 -2.07 21.69
N ILE A 171 -6.96 -0.86 22.10
CA ILE A 171 -6.57 0.37 21.42
C ILE A 171 -5.51 1.03 22.28
N THR A 172 -4.32 1.19 21.72
CA THR A 172 -3.18 1.86 22.36
C THR A 172 -2.77 3.05 21.52
N THR A 173 -2.32 4.13 22.17
CA THR A 173 -1.68 5.24 21.46
C THR A 173 -0.18 5.00 21.43
N GLY A 174 0.40 4.99 20.24
CA GLY A 174 1.82 4.81 20.04
C GLY A 174 2.64 6.06 20.37
N ALA A 175 3.96 5.95 20.24
CA ALA A 175 4.90 6.97 20.71
C ALA A 175 4.82 8.28 19.92
N GLU A 176 4.26 8.25 18.71
CA GLU A 176 4.13 9.39 17.80
C GLU A 176 2.69 9.93 17.73
N GLY A 177 1.80 9.44 18.61
CA GLY A 177 0.39 9.84 18.67
C GLY A 177 -0.52 9.08 17.72
N GLU A 178 -0.01 8.05 17.06
CA GLU A 178 -0.77 7.13 16.23
C GLU A 178 -1.69 6.23 17.08
N VAL A 179 -2.89 5.94 16.58
CA VAL A 179 -3.81 4.99 17.23
C VAL A 179 -3.48 3.59 16.70
N ILE A 180 -2.97 2.74 17.58
CA ILE A 180 -2.66 1.34 17.29
C ILE A 180 -3.81 0.49 17.82
N GLN A 181 -4.57 -0.14 16.92
CA GLN A 181 -5.52 -1.18 17.28
C GLN A 181 -4.83 -2.54 17.19
N SER A 182 -4.80 -3.26 18.31
CA SER A 182 -4.20 -4.59 18.44
C SER A 182 -5.27 -5.60 18.78
N ALA A 183 -5.32 -6.71 18.04
CA ALA A 183 -6.21 -7.83 18.35
C ALA A 183 -5.37 -8.99 18.92
N HIS A 184 -5.58 -9.28 20.21
CA HIS A 184 -4.92 -10.38 20.91
C HIS A 184 -5.82 -11.61 20.90
N VAL A 185 -5.30 -12.73 20.40
CA VAL A 185 -6.01 -14.00 20.34
C VAL A 185 -5.39 -14.95 21.37
N VAL A 186 -6.19 -15.39 22.34
CA VAL A 186 -5.77 -16.46 23.25
C VAL A 186 -6.17 -17.79 22.63
N PHE A 187 -5.18 -18.54 22.15
CA PHE A 187 -5.39 -19.90 21.68
C PHE A 187 -5.39 -20.86 22.87
N ASP A 188 -6.58 -21.16 23.39
CA ASP A 188 -6.70 -22.18 24.44
C ASP A 188 -6.46 -23.57 23.85
N ARG A 189 -5.42 -24.29 24.32
CA ARG A 189 -5.22 -25.70 23.96
C ARG A 189 -6.24 -26.52 24.73
N GLY A 190 -7.43 -26.71 24.14
CA GLY A 190 -8.37 -27.70 24.64
C GLY A 190 -7.72 -29.10 24.76
N PRO A 191 -8.15 -29.94 25.72
CA PRO A 191 -7.53 -31.23 25.98
C PRO A 191 -7.64 -32.12 24.74
N GLN A 192 -6.52 -32.69 24.30
CA GLN A 192 -6.46 -33.67 23.22
C GLN A 192 -7.30 -34.88 23.60
N THR A 193 -8.53 -34.93 23.12
CA THR A 193 -9.34 -36.15 23.03
C THR A 193 -9.29 -36.60 21.58
N GLY A 194 -8.96 -37.87 21.40
CA GLY A 194 -8.41 -38.43 20.18
C GLY A 194 -9.38 -38.54 19.00
N ASP A 195 -8.77 -38.91 17.87
CA ASP A 195 -9.38 -39.31 16.60
C ASP A 195 -10.36 -38.31 15.98
N ASP A 196 -9.84 -37.47 15.08
CA ASP A 196 -10.39 -37.46 13.72
C ASP A 196 -9.36 -36.90 12.71
N ASP A 197 -8.95 -37.77 11.79
CA ASP A 197 -8.09 -37.51 10.64
C ASP A 197 -8.85 -36.71 9.57
N ARG A 198 -9.19 -35.46 9.90
CA ARG A 198 -9.74 -34.48 8.96
C ARG A 198 -8.73 -33.38 8.72
N THR A 199 -7.90 -33.61 7.70
CA THR A 199 -7.14 -32.61 6.92
C THR A 199 -7.49 -31.17 7.29
N SER A 200 -6.58 -30.52 8.04
CA SER A 200 -6.77 -29.15 8.51
C SER A 200 -6.85 -28.18 7.31
N ARG A 201 -8.07 -27.85 6.89
CA ARG A 201 -8.35 -26.78 5.92
C ARG A 201 -8.97 -25.55 6.61
N GLY A 202 -8.56 -25.29 7.84
CA GLY A 202 -9.00 -24.14 8.63
C GLY A 202 -8.07 -22.92 8.51
N PRO A 203 -8.49 -21.75 9.00
CA PRO A 203 -7.68 -20.52 9.05
C PRO A 203 -6.34 -20.73 9.74
N LEU A 204 -6.30 -21.55 10.81
CA LEU A 204 -5.08 -21.96 11.51
C LEU A 204 -4.05 -22.69 10.61
N ALA A 205 -4.51 -23.49 9.65
CA ALA A 205 -3.63 -24.16 8.70
C ALA A 205 -3.07 -23.18 7.66
N ARG A 206 -3.87 -22.16 7.27
CA ARG A 206 -3.43 -21.08 6.38
C ARG A 206 -2.46 -20.13 7.07
N LEU A 207 -2.71 -19.79 8.34
CA LEU A 207 -1.82 -19.00 9.19
C LEU A 207 -0.51 -19.74 9.47
N ARG A 208 -0.55 -21.05 9.76
CA ARG A 208 0.67 -21.88 9.86
C ARG A 208 1.41 -22.04 8.54
N ALA A 209 0.73 -22.05 7.39
CA ALA A 209 1.39 -22.05 6.09
C ALA A 209 2.05 -20.70 5.79
N LEU A 210 1.42 -19.59 6.15
CA LEU A 210 1.98 -18.23 6.03
C LEU A 210 3.17 -18.00 6.98
N LEU A 211 3.08 -18.49 8.21
CA LEU A 211 4.12 -18.33 9.24
C LEU A 211 5.21 -19.41 9.19
N GLY A 212 4.92 -20.58 8.64
CA GLY A 212 5.81 -21.75 8.59
C GLY A 212 6.67 -21.85 7.34
N HIS A 213 6.66 -20.84 6.45
CA HIS A 213 7.54 -20.78 5.27
C HIS A 213 8.87 -20.05 5.56
N ARG A 214 9.26 -19.92 6.83
CA ARG A 214 10.50 -19.26 7.25
C ARG A 214 11.53 -20.14 7.95
N ASP A 215 11.39 -21.46 7.90
CA ASP A 215 12.45 -22.40 8.27
C ASP A 215 12.64 -23.43 7.14
N GLY A 216 13.60 -23.16 6.25
CA GLY A 216 13.94 -24.10 5.19
C GLY A 216 14.82 -23.60 4.05
N LEU A 217 15.96 -22.95 4.36
CA LEU A 217 17.31 -23.16 3.79
C LEU A 217 18.28 -22.08 4.28
#